data_AF-A0AAP5J7B1-F1
#
_entry.id   AF-A0AAP5J7B1-F1
#
_cell.length_a   1.000
_cell.length_b   1.000
_cell.length_c   1.000
_cell.angle_alpha   90.00
_cell.angle_beta   90.00
_cell.angle_gamma   90.00
#
_symmetry.space_group_name_H-M   'P 1'
#
loop_
_entity.id
_entity.type
_entity.pdbx_description
1 polymer ?
#
loop_
_entity_poly.entity_id
_entity_poly.type
_entity_poly.pdbx_seq_one_letter_code
_entity_poly.pdbx_strand_id
1 'polypeptide(L)'
;MIGKNIKSLRKTHDLTQPEFAQIIGISRNSLSRYENGTSSVSTELIDIICQKFNVSYVDIVGEDKMLNPVEDYELTLKIEIVKERGANLLSRLYRYQDSQGISIDDESNPWILMSDDLS
;
A
#
# COMPACT_ATOMS: atom_id res chain seq x y z
N MET A 1 -3.57 14.72 -8.51
CA MET A 1 -4.27 13.87 -9.47
C MET A 1 -5.47 13.20 -8.80
N ILE A 2 -5.25 12.31 -7.83
CA ILE A 2 -6.31 11.64 -7.04
C ILE A 2 -7.41 12.59 -6.53
N GLY A 3 -7.03 13.69 -5.86
CA GLY A 3 -8.01 14.67 -5.37
C GLY A 3 -8.91 15.27 -6.45
N LYS A 4 -8.40 15.47 -7.66
CA LYS A 4 -9.19 15.96 -8.79
C LYS A 4 -10.17 14.89 -9.28
N ASN A 5 -9.75 13.63 -9.30
CA ASN A 5 -10.59 12.51 -9.70
C ASN A 5 -11.73 12.29 -8.69
N ILE A 6 -11.44 12.33 -7.38
CA ILE A 6 -12.46 12.27 -6.32
C ILE A 6 -13.47 13.42 -6.47
N LYS A 7 -12.98 14.65 -6.73
CA LYS A 7 -13.83 15.81 -6.97
C LYS A 7 -14.70 15.65 -8.22
N SER A 8 -14.15 15.05 -9.28
CA SER A 8 -14.89 14.76 -10.51
C SER A 8 -15.98 13.74 -10.25
N LEU A 9 -15.65 12.61 -9.62
CA LEU A 9 -16.60 11.57 -9.24
C LEU A 9 -17.76 12.14 -8.42
N ARG A 10 -17.44 12.90 -7.36
CA ARG A 10 -18.47 13.55 -6.53
C ARG A 10 -19.41 14.41 -7.36
N LYS A 11 -18.88 15.21 -8.29
CA LYS A 11 -19.68 16.09 -9.14
C LYS A 11 -20.51 15.32 -10.16
N THR A 12 -20.02 14.20 -10.70
CA THR A 12 -20.78 13.34 -11.62
C THR A 12 -21.98 12.69 -10.94
N HIS A 13 -21.93 12.49 -9.62
CA HIS A 13 -23.06 12.04 -8.80
C HIS A 13 -23.91 13.19 -8.24
N ASP A 14 -23.67 14.44 -8.65
CA ASP A 14 -24.38 15.64 -8.19
C ASP A 14 -24.36 15.85 -6.66
N LEU A 15 -23.30 15.37 -5.99
CA LEU A 15 -23.18 15.44 -4.53
C LEU A 15 -22.40 16.69 -4.07
N THR A 16 -22.86 17.27 -2.96
CA THR A 16 -22.09 18.27 -2.22
C THR A 16 -20.94 17.62 -1.43
N GLN A 17 -19.95 18.41 -1.01
CA GLN A 17 -18.86 17.88 -0.19
C GLN A 17 -19.33 17.25 1.14
N PRO A 18 -20.28 17.84 1.89
CA PRO A 18 -20.84 17.17 3.07
C PRO A 18 -21.47 15.81 2.77
N GLU A 19 -22.29 15.70 1.73
CA GLU A 19 -23.00 14.46 1.38
C GLU A 19 -22.02 13.35 0.99
N PHE A 20 -21.06 13.67 0.12
CA PHE A 20 -20.04 12.71 -0.29
C PHE A 20 -19.17 12.26 0.90
N ALA A 21 -18.75 13.20 1.75
CA ALA A 21 -17.97 12.91 2.94
C ALA A 21 -18.73 11.99 3.91
N GLN A 22 -20.04 12.20 4.06
CA GLN A 22 -20.90 11.35 4.87
C GLN A 22 -21.00 9.93 4.32
N ILE A 23 -21.13 9.75 3.00
CA ILE A 23 -21.23 8.42 2.35
C ILE A 23 -19.96 7.58 2.59
N ILE A 24 -18.78 8.22 2.57
CA ILE A 24 -17.49 7.54 2.74
C ILE A 24 -16.95 7.61 4.17
N GLY A 25 -17.73 8.16 5.13
CA GLY A 25 -17.41 8.13 6.55
C GLY A 25 -16.29 9.08 7.00
N ILE A 26 -16.11 10.23 6.34
CA ILE A 26 -15.09 11.23 6.71
C ILE A 26 -15.70 12.61 7.00
N SER A 27 -14.88 13.51 7.55
CA SER A 27 -15.30 14.91 7.70
C SER A 27 -15.27 15.66 6.35
N ARG A 28 -16.17 16.63 6.18
CA ARG A 28 -16.15 17.54 5.02
C ARG A 28 -14.80 18.26 4.88
N ASN A 29 -14.15 18.60 5.99
CA ASN A 29 -12.85 19.26 5.98
C ASN A 29 -11.76 18.34 5.44
N SER A 30 -11.79 17.05 5.80
CA SER A 30 -10.90 16.03 5.23
C SER A 30 -11.11 15.93 3.72
N LEU A 31 -12.36 15.80 3.27
CA LEU A 31 -12.67 15.76 1.84
C LEU A 31 -12.16 16.99 1.09
N SER A 32 -12.35 18.19 1.64
CA SER A 32 -11.85 19.43 1.04
C SER A 32 -10.32 19.41 0.88
N ARG A 33 -9.57 18.95 1.89
CA ARG A 33 -8.11 18.82 1.81
C ARG A 33 -7.69 17.82 0.73
N TYR A 34 -8.38 16.70 0.61
CA TYR A 34 -8.12 15.69 -0.42
C TYR A 34 -8.38 16.24 -1.82
N GLU A 35 -9.55 16.86 -2.06
CA GLU A 35 -9.91 17.42 -3.36
C GLU A 35 -8.97 18.54 -3.81
N ASN A 36 -8.42 19.29 -2.87
CA ASN A 36 -7.45 20.36 -3.12
C ASN A 36 -6.00 19.86 -3.16
N GLY A 37 -5.76 18.58 -2.87
CA GLY A 37 -4.42 17.98 -2.86
C GLY A 37 -3.52 18.44 -1.73
N THR A 38 -4.07 19.04 -0.66
CA THR A 38 -3.30 19.48 0.52
C THR A 38 -3.09 18.35 1.53
N SER A 39 -3.64 17.16 1.28
CA SER A 39 -3.43 15.95 2.08
C SER A 39 -3.52 14.72 1.19
N SER A 40 -2.75 13.68 1.52
CA SER A 40 -2.83 12.37 0.86
C SER A 40 -4.09 11.62 1.27
N VAL A 41 -4.59 10.80 0.35
CA VAL A 41 -5.72 9.89 0.56
C VAL A 41 -5.13 8.51 0.81
N SER A 42 -5.58 7.83 1.86
CA SER A 42 -5.10 6.47 2.14
C SER A 42 -5.71 5.46 1.17
N THR A 43 -5.04 4.31 1.02
CA THR A 43 -5.50 3.19 0.19
C THR A 43 -6.87 2.68 0.65
N GLU A 44 -7.07 2.58 1.97
CA GLU A 44 -8.32 2.09 2.55
C GLU A 44 -9.49 3.02 2.21
N LEU A 45 -9.25 4.33 2.20
CA LEU A 45 -10.28 5.29 1.83
C LEU A 45 -10.60 5.25 0.33
N ILE A 46 -9.60 4.98 -0.51
CA ILE A 46 -9.81 4.75 -1.95
C ILE A 46 -10.67 3.49 -2.15
N ASP A 47 -10.42 2.41 -1.41
CA ASP A 47 -11.22 1.19 -1.49
C ASP A 47 -12.67 1.43 -1.08
N ILE A 48 -12.90 2.19 -0.01
CA ILE A 48 -14.26 2.60 0.41
C ILE A 48 -14.95 3.39 -0.71
N ILE A 49 -14.26 4.33 -1.35
CA ILE A 49 -14.82 5.10 -2.48
C ILE A 49 -15.18 4.14 -3.63
N CYS A 50 -14.27 3.24 -4.01
CA CYS A 50 -14.50 2.27 -5.09
C CYS A 50 -15.75 1.42 -4.81
N GLN A 51 -15.89 0.90 -3.59
CA GLN A 51 -17.04 0.09 -3.18
C GLN A 51 -18.35 0.88 -3.15
N LYS A 52 -18.34 2.11 -2.60
CA LYS A 52 -19.55 2.93 -2.44
C LYS A 52 -20.09 3.46 -3.77
N PHE A 53 -19.21 3.76 -4.71
CA PHE A 53 -19.56 4.36 -6.00
C PHE A 53 -19.47 3.39 -7.17
N ASN A 54 -19.11 2.13 -6.91
CA ASN A 54 -18.93 1.07 -7.92
C ASN A 54 -18.00 1.52 -9.07
N VAL A 55 -16.86 2.10 -8.69
CA VAL A 55 -15.80 2.56 -9.61
C VAL A 55 -14.54 1.75 -9.40
N SER A 56 -13.69 1.71 -10.43
CA SER A 56 -12.40 1.03 -10.36
C SER A 56 -11.35 1.90 -9.64
N TYR A 57 -10.27 1.25 -9.19
CA TYR A 57 -9.12 1.94 -8.63
C TYR A 57 -8.49 2.92 -9.64
N VAL A 58 -8.54 2.58 -10.94
CA VAL A 58 -8.02 3.40 -12.04
C VAL A 58 -8.79 4.72 -12.15
N ASP A 59 -10.11 4.70 -11.96
CA ASP A 59 -10.94 5.91 -11.99
C ASP A 59 -10.53 6.93 -10.92
N ILE A 60 -10.01 6.45 -9.78
CA ILE A 60 -9.57 7.29 -8.67
C ILE A 60 -8.10 7.67 -8.80
N VAL A 61 -7.23 6.72 -9.12
CA VAL A 61 -5.78 6.88 -9.03
C VAL A 61 -5.15 7.37 -10.33
N GLY A 62 -5.78 7.09 -11.47
CA GLY A 62 -5.32 7.45 -12.82
C GLY A 62 -4.45 6.37 -13.45
N GLU A 63 -4.53 6.25 -14.78
CA GLU A 63 -3.74 5.29 -15.58
C GLU A 63 -2.24 5.57 -15.53
N ASP A 64 -1.82 6.84 -15.42
CA ASP A 64 -0.41 7.25 -15.36
C ASP A 64 0.36 6.67 -14.15
N LYS A 65 -0.36 6.09 -13.18
CA LYS A 65 0.22 5.44 -12.00
C LYS A 65 0.24 3.92 -12.07
N MET A 66 -0.30 3.34 -13.14
CA MET A 66 -0.18 1.91 -13.40
C MET A 66 1.13 1.63 -14.12
N LEU A 67 1.80 0.54 -13.75
CA LEU A 67 2.96 0.07 -14.47
C LEU A 67 2.51 -0.41 -15.85
N ASN A 68 3.26 -0.04 -16.89
CA ASN A 68 3.07 -0.67 -18.19
C ASN A 68 3.58 -2.13 -18.15
N PRO A 69 3.22 -2.99 -19.13
CA PRO A 69 3.59 -4.40 -19.11
C PRO A 69 5.11 -4.67 -19.02
N VAL A 70 5.94 -3.77 -19.55
CA VAL A 70 7.40 -3.89 -19.47
C VAL A 70 7.89 -3.55 -18.06
N GLU A 71 7.40 -2.44 -17.49
CA GLU A 71 7.72 -2.03 -16.13
C GLU A 71 7.26 -3.04 -15.08
N ASP A 72 6.09 -3.65 -15.28
CA ASP A 72 5.55 -4.70 -14.41
C ASP A 72 6.40 -5.97 -14.44
N TYR A 73 6.84 -6.38 -15.64
CA TYR A 73 7.76 -7.51 -15.79
C TYR A 73 9.13 -7.23 -15.16
N GLU A 74 9.69 -6.04 -15.37
CA GLU A 74 10.96 -5.63 -14.73
C GLU A 74 10.85 -5.59 -13.20
N LEU A 75 9.72 -5.12 -12.66
CA LEU A 75 9.48 -5.12 -11.23
C LEU A 75 9.40 -6.55 -10.70
N THR A 76 8.71 -7.45 -11.41
CA THR A 76 8.62 -8.87 -11.07
C THR A 76 9.99 -9.52 -10.98
N LEU A 77 10.86 -9.29 -11.98
CA LEU A 77 12.24 -9.79 -11.97
C LEU A 77 13.05 -9.25 -10.78
N LYS A 78 12.89 -7.96 -10.44
CA LYS A 78 13.57 -7.36 -9.27
C LYS A 78 13.11 -8.00 -7.97
N ILE A 79 11.80 -8.24 -7.81
CA ILE A 79 11.24 -8.91 -6.62
C ILE A 79 11.81 -10.32 -6.50
N GLU A 80 11.90 -11.07 -7.60
CA GLU A 80 12.44 -12.43 -7.61
C GLU A 80 13.92 -12.45 -7.18
N ILE A 81 14.74 -11.55 -7.71
CA ILE A 81 16.16 -11.41 -7.32
C ILE A 81 16.29 -11.06 -5.84
N VAL A 82 15.47 -10.14 -5.32
CA VAL A 82 15.50 -9.75 -3.91
C VAL A 82 15.09 -10.92 -3.02
N LYS A 83 14.04 -11.66 -3.39
CA LYS A 83 13.58 -12.85 -2.68
C LYS A 83 14.65 -13.94 -2.61
N GLU A 84 15.31 -14.21 -3.74
CA GLU A 84 16.40 -15.20 -3.79
C GLU A 84 17.57 -14.80 -2.89
N ARG A 85 17.94 -13.51 -2.88
CA ARG A 85 18.97 -12.98 -1.98
C ARG A 85 18.54 -13.09 -0.51
N GLY A 86 17.30 -12.73 -0.20
CA GLY A 86 16.73 -12.84 1.15
C GLY A 86 16.80 -14.26 1.68
N ALA A 87 16.34 -15.25 0.90
CA ALA A 87 16.39 -16.67 1.27
C ALA A 87 17.82 -17.17 1.54
N ASN A 88 18.78 -16.76 0.72
CA ASN A 88 20.18 -17.10 0.91
C ASN A 88 20.79 -16.47 2.17
N LEU A 89 20.46 -15.21 2.46
CA LEU A 89 20.88 -14.53 3.68
C LEU A 89 20.26 -15.16 4.92
N LEU A 90 18.96 -15.45 4.89
CA LEU A 90 18.24 -16.11 5.98
C LEU A 90 18.84 -17.49 6.28
N SER A 91 19.16 -18.27 5.24
CA SER A 91 19.85 -19.55 5.38
C SER A 91 21.24 -19.41 6.03
N ARG A 92 21.97 -18.33 5.73
CA ARG A 92 23.27 -18.04 6.37
C ARG A 92 23.11 -17.63 7.83
N LEU A 93 22.04 -16.90 8.14
CA LEU A 93 21.72 -16.44 9.49
C LEU A 93 21.36 -17.62 10.40
N TYR A 94 20.50 -18.54 9.93
CA TYR A 94 20.19 -19.78 10.66
C TYR A 94 21.43 -20.62 10.94
N ARG A 95 22.30 -20.82 9.95
CA ARG A 95 23.58 -21.53 10.16
C ARG A 95 24.47 -20.87 11.23
N TYR A 96 24.45 -19.54 11.30
CA TYR A 96 25.19 -18.81 12.32
C TYR A 96 24.56 -19.02 13.71
N GLN A 97 23.25 -18.86 13.85
CA GLN A 97 22.52 -19.10 15.10
C GLN A 97 22.74 -20.53 15.62
N ASP A 98 22.65 -21.54 14.75
CA ASP A 98 22.96 -22.94 15.07
C ASP A 98 24.38 -23.10 15.62
N SER A 99 25.37 -22.46 14.97
CA SER A 99 26.77 -22.51 15.40
C SER A 99 27.02 -21.82 16.75
N GLN A 100 26.17 -20.87 17.13
CA GLN A 100 26.21 -20.18 18.41
C GLN A 100 25.34 -20.87 19.48
N GLY A 101 24.60 -21.93 19.12
CA GLY A 101 23.66 -22.61 20.00
C GLY A 101 22.50 -21.71 20.45
N ILE A 102 22.12 -20.73 19.62
CA ILE A 102 20.98 -19.84 19.90
C ILE A 102 19.69 -20.62 19.67
N SER A 103 18.79 -20.62 20.65
CA SER A 103 17.49 -21.28 20.51
C SER A 103 16.60 -20.50 19.53
N ILE A 104 15.87 -21.22 18.68
CA ILE A 104 14.98 -20.63 17.66
C ILE A 104 13.86 -19.78 18.28
N ASP A 105 13.44 -20.11 19.50
CA ASP A 105 12.37 -19.44 20.25
C ASP A 105 12.90 -18.37 21.23
N ASP A 106 14.18 -18.05 21.22
CA ASP A 106 14.75 -16.98 22.04
C ASP A 106 14.47 -15.61 21.40
N GLU A 107 13.22 -15.16 21.46
CA GLU A 107 12.77 -13.85 20.96
C GLU A 107 13.49 -12.66 21.64
N SER A 108 14.19 -12.90 22.74
CA SER A 108 15.03 -11.87 23.38
C SER A 108 16.38 -11.68 22.69
N ASN A 109 16.80 -12.65 21.87
CA ASN A 109 18.07 -12.63 21.17
C ASN A 109 18.00 -11.74 19.91
N PRO A 110 18.91 -10.76 19.74
CA PRO A 110 18.92 -9.89 18.58
C PRO A 110 19.02 -10.64 17.24
N TRP A 111 19.66 -11.81 17.21
CA TRP A 111 19.80 -12.59 15.98
C TRP A 111 18.49 -13.26 15.57
N ILE A 112 17.62 -13.63 16.52
CA ILE A 112 16.29 -14.17 16.25
C ILE A 112 15.38 -13.08 15.70
N LEU A 113 15.39 -11.89 16.33
CA LEU A 113 14.66 -10.72 15.82
C LEU A 113 15.04 -10.39 14.36
N MET A 114 16.32 -10.50 14.00
CA MET A 114 16.78 -10.28 12.63
C MET A 114 16.34 -11.36 11.64
N SER A 115 16.25 -12.63 12.06
CA SER A 115 15.73 -13.68 11.19
C SER A 115 14.23 -13.56 10.98
N ASP A 116 13.49 -13.17 12.01
CA ASP A 116 12.03 -13.01 11.95
C ASP A 116 11.62 -11.81 11.10
N ASP A 117 12.37 -10.70 11.17
CA ASP A 117 12.12 -9.53 10.31
C ASP A 117 12.44 -9.81 8.83
N LEU A 118 13.35 -10.75 8.56
CA LEU A 118 13.77 -11.11 7.20
C LEU A 118 12.91 -12.22 6.57
N SER A 119 12.28 -13.08 7.38
CA SER A 119 11.49 -14.24 6.93
C SER A 119 10.10 -13.87 6.42
#